data_AF-A0A1E5TEL3-F1
#
_entry.id   AF-A0A1E5TEL3-F1
#
_cell.length_a   1.000
_cell.length_b   1.000
_cell.length_c   1.000
_cell.angle_alpha   90.00
_cell.angle_beta   90.00
_cell.angle_gamma   90.00
#
_symmetry.space_group_name_H-M   'P 1'
#
loop_
_entity.id
_entity.type
_entity.pdbx_description
1 polymer ?
#
loop_
_entity_poly.entity_id
_entity_poly.type
_entity_poly.pdbx_seq_one_letter_code
_entity_poly.pdbx_strand_id
1 'polypeptide(L)'
;MTWEKNHEAGKEGIPRNFYLKEKNSGEEFPRSYYVANPNKTEEENKKSSQRIRALMLKVAKELPKNEAAIDSNNAVVLGEELTGGVDGDCKGRYCIRQGAESKLIQEINIRLAGFGGNVPTKKFTVRTVTMVKQFQKDYMGIEPTGNICGSTLKAIDEFEAQYPINFDEIKCKCGKCTGFGKGRKSEEYQKISIKERYRKYEYPGIHRSLVCGYRASLFYVEKHSELNYTTKHIESGYRCHDHPIYIKKGTTNHCGKALDIHYNYNGERTRSTVHMEEIRKKIFNKYLGAKWDWALEKDIFYLESTSKGARTWIHVDVREFSQEYLTQEFFVKNNSELNSQKIVDLAKEQGYNEVCQCIGLYASNQVINTTGENKRVDPKKLQTSDKGIQFIKDWESFRSEYYNDSEGYCTIGYGHLIGTKKCENIIMPDEFKNGITEAKAVELFKERLIDFEKAVQRDITVNLYQYEFDALVSLLFNTGSQFLNVGGINDGETKIKKYINNKEYTNGANEMSDVTNGGTRGIEKRRQAEINMFKNNIYDSTH
;
A
#
# COMPACT_ATOMS: atom_id res chain seq x y z
N MET A 1 48.87 -29.49 0.85
CA MET A 1 49.75 -28.58 0.10
C MET A 1 49.54 -28.62 -1.42
N THR A 2 48.92 -29.64 -2.00
CA THR A 2 48.62 -29.71 -3.45
C THR A 2 47.30 -29.05 -3.87
N TRP A 3 46.38 -28.77 -2.93
CA TRP A 3 45.06 -28.20 -3.24
C TRP A 3 45.08 -26.68 -3.48
N GLU A 4 45.91 -25.92 -2.76
CA GLU A 4 46.02 -24.45 -2.89
C GLU A 4 46.63 -23.99 -4.24
N LYS A 5 47.31 -24.90 -4.97
CA LYS A 5 47.88 -24.58 -6.30
C LYS A 5 46.89 -24.75 -7.46
N ASN A 6 45.80 -25.49 -7.28
CA ASN A 6 44.88 -25.82 -8.39
C ASN A 6 43.73 -24.83 -8.57
N HIS A 7 43.50 -23.94 -7.60
CA HIS A 7 42.49 -22.88 -7.67
C HIS A 7 43.20 -21.56 -7.43
N GLU A 8 43.25 -20.70 -8.47
CA GLU A 8 44.06 -19.48 -8.49
C GLU A 8 43.81 -18.58 -7.27
N ALA A 9 44.66 -18.70 -6.26
CA ALA A 9 44.65 -17.82 -5.10
C ALA A 9 45.45 -16.55 -5.43
N GLY A 10 44.76 -15.41 -5.51
CA GLY A 10 45.39 -14.10 -5.30
C GLY A 10 45.76 -13.26 -6.52
N LYS A 11 44.98 -13.30 -7.61
CA LYS A 11 45.05 -12.23 -8.62
C LYS A 11 44.16 -11.06 -8.22
N GLU A 12 44.67 -9.85 -8.36
CA GLU A 12 43.97 -8.60 -8.07
C GLU A 12 42.69 -8.51 -8.94
N GLY A 13 41.54 -8.25 -8.33
CA GLY A 13 40.25 -8.13 -9.03
C GLY A 13 39.47 -9.43 -9.29
N ILE A 14 39.95 -10.62 -8.89
CA ILE A 14 39.24 -11.90 -9.09
C ILE A 14 38.61 -12.41 -7.78
N PRO A 15 37.35 -12.91 -7.79
CA PRO A 15 36.68 -13.46 -6.60
C PRO A 15 37.46 -14.62 -5.95
N ARG A 16 37.55 -14.63 -4.62
CA ARG A 16 38.17 -15.74 -3.88
C ARG A 16 37.12 -16.82 -3.62
N ASN A 17 37.28 -17.98 -4.26
CA ASN A 17 36.35 -19.11 -4.15
C ASN A 17 36.72 -20.04 -2.98
N PHE A 18 35.70 -20.51 -2.24
CA PHE A 18 35.86 -21.52 -1.19
C PHE A 18 35.07 -22.77 -1.55
N TYR A 19 35.72 -23.93 -1.49
CA TYR A 19 35.10 -25.23 -1.72
C TYR A 19 35.06 -26.03 -0.42
N LEU A 20 33.97 -26.76 -0.21
CA LEU A 20 33.86 -27.76 0.84
C LEU A 20 33.86 -29.14 0.19
N LYS A 21 34.68 -30.03 0.73
CA LYS A 21 34.77 -31.43 0.30
C LYS A 21 34.10 -32.30 1.34
N GLU A 22 33.10 -33.07 0.93
CA GLU A 22 32.48 -34.04 1.83
C GLU A 22 33.47 -35.19 2.10
N LYS A 23 33.67 -35.51 3.37
CA LYS A 23 34.75 -36.40 3.82
C LYS A 23 34.56 -37.86 3.40
N ASN A 24 33.32 -38.31 3.18
CA ASN A 24 32.99 -39.70 2.91
C ASN A 24 32.80 -40.00 1.41
N SER A 25 32.17 -39.08 0.66
CA SER A 25 31.94 -39.21 -0.79
C SER A 25 33.09 -38.64 -1.62
N GLY A 26 33.88 -37.72 -1.06
CA GLY A 26 34.91 -36.99 -1.78
C GLY A 26 34.35 -35.93 -2.75
N GLU A 27 33.04 -35.72 -2.75
CA GLU A 27 32.33 -34.80 -3.65
C GLU A 27 32.58 -33.33 -3.25
N GLU A 28 32.80 -32.47 -4.25
CA GLU A 28 33.11 -31.06 -4.08
C GLU A 28 31.86 -30.20 -4.30
N PHE A 29 31.53 -29.34 -3.33
CA PHE A 29 30.39 -28.43 -3.44
C PHE A 29 30.86 -26.97 -3.52
N PRO A 30 30.47 -26.21 -4.57
CA PRO A 30 30.70 -24.77 -4.62
C PRO A 30 29.68 -24.09 -3.71
N ARG A 31 30.12 -23.36 -2.66
CA ARG A 31 29.16 -22.74 -1.72
C ARG A 31 29.36 -21.27 -1.36
N SER A 32 30.40 -20.57 -1.83
CA SER A 32 30.41 -19.09 -1.82
C SER A 32 31.74 -18.54 -2.35
N TYR A 33 31.68 -17.30 -2.83
CA TYR A 33 32.85 -16.49 -3.15
C TYR A 33 32.86 -15.24 -2.25
N TYR A 34 34.05 -14.82 -1.80
CA TYR A 34 34.24 -13.52 -1.16
C TYR A 34 34.80 -12.55 -2.21
N VAL A 35 34.07 -11.48 -2.49
CA VAL A 35 34.55 -10.38 -3.33
C VAL A 35 35.26 -9.36 -2.43
N ALA A 36 36.48 -9.00 -2.78
CA ALA A 36 37.21 -7.96 -2.07
C ALA A 36 36.46 -6.63 -2.17
N ASN A 37 36.27 -5.95 -1.04
CA ASN A 37 35.67 -4.63 -1.03
C ASN A 37 36.75 -3.62 -1.48
N PRO A 38 36.53 -2.86 -2.57
CA PRO A 38 37.52 -1.92 -3.09
C PRO A 38 37.79 -0.74 -2.14
N ASN A 39 36.91 -0.51 -1.17
CA ASN A 39 37.06 0.55 -0.15
C ASN A 39 37.75 0.04 1.14
N LYS A 40 38.29 -1.18 1.15
CA LYS A 40 39.01 -1.75 2.30
C LYS A 40 40.43 -2.14 1.92
N THR A 41 41.34 -2.02 2.87
CA THR A 41 42.71 -2.49 2.70
C THR A 41 42.75 -4.01 2.51
N GLU A 42 43.82 -4.51 1.90
CA GLU A 42 43.97 -5.94 1.62
C GLU A 42 43.94 -6.78 2.90
N GLU A 43 44.51 -6.25 3.99
CA GLU A 43 44.55 -6.91 5.29
C GLU A 43 43.17 -6.98 5.97
N GLU A 44 42.34 -5.96 5.80
CA GLU A 44 40.94 -5.96 6.25
C GLU A 44 40.08 -6.92 5.43
N ASN A 45 40.30 -7.00 4.13
CA ASN A 45 39.66 -7.98 3.25
C ASN A 45 40.06 -9.41 3.62
N LYS A 46 41.34 -9.63 3.97
CA LYS A 46 41.85 -10.93 4.44
C LYS A 46 41.22 -11.35 5.77
N LYS A 47 41.14 -10.44 6.76
CA LYS A 47 40.45 -10.71 8.04
C LYS A 47 38.97 -10.99 7.85
N SER A 48 38.30 -10.26 6.96
CA SER A 48 36.88 -10.45 6.65
C SER A 48 36.62 -11.82 6.02
N SER A 49 37.46 -12.21 5.06
CA SER A 49 37.44 -13.54 4.45
C SER A 49 37.65 -14.68 5.47
N GLN A 50 38.58 -14.53 6.42
CA GLN A 50 38.81 -15.51 7.48
C GLN A 50 37.60 -15.65 8.43
N ARG A 51 36.92 -14.54 8.75
CA ARG A 51 35.70 -14.56 9.58
C ARG A 51 34.54 -15.27 8.87
N ILE A 52 34.34 -15.01 7.58
CA ILE A 52 33.34 -15.70 6.75
C ILE A 52 33.61 -17.21 6.76
N ARG A 53 34.88 -17.63 6.57
CA ARG A 53 35.28 -19.04 6.62
C ARG A 53 34.97 -19.70 7.98
N ALA A 54 35.23 -19.01 9.09
CA ALA A 54 34.93 -19.53 10.43
C ALA A 54 33.42 -19.67 10.68
N LEU A 55 32.62 -18.72 10.18
CA LEU A 55 31.16 -18.76 10.27
C LEU A 55 30.57 -19.93 9.46
N MET A 56 31.10 -20.17 8.26
CA MET A 56 30.70 -21.29 7.39
C MET A 56 30.93 -22.65 8.07
N LEU A 57 32.07 -22.82 8.74
CA LEU A 57 32.38 -24.04 9.48
C LEU A 57 31.45 -24.26 10.68
N LYS A 58 30.91 -23.18 11.27
CA LYS A 58 29.94 -23.25 12.37
C LYS A 58 28.56 -23.66 11.85
N VAL A 59 28.08 -23.03 10.79
CA VAL A 59 26.78 -23.36 10.15
C VAL A 59 26.78 -24.80 9.62
N ALA A 60 27.87 -25.24 9.00
CA ALA A 60 27.98 -26.61 8.49
C ALA A 60 27.92 -27.69 9.61
N LYS A 61 28.31 -27.36 10.85
CA LYS A 61 28.20 -28.27 11.99
C LYS A 61 26.79 -28.34 12.58
N GLU A 62 25.97 -27.32 12.36
CA GLU A 62 24.63 -27.19 12.97
C GLU A 62 23.49 -27.65 12.04
N LEU A 63 23.77 -27.94 10.76
CA LEU A 63 22.77 -28.45 9.82
C LEU A 63 22.50 -29.95 10.02
N PRO A 64 21.22 -30.39 10.14
CA PRO A 64 20.89 -31.80 10.25
C PRO A 64 21.16 -32.53 8.93
N LYS A 65 21.79 -33.71 9.03
CA LYS A 65 21.98 -34.63 7.90
C LYS A 65 20.62 -35.26 7.55
N ASN A 66 19.96 -34.79 6.50
CA ASN A 66 18.78 -35.47 5.99
C ASN A 66 18.92 -35.66 4.47
N GLU A 67 18.92 -36.92 4.04
CA GLU A 67 19.26 -37.39 2.68
C GLU A 67 18.16 -37.14 1.63
N ALA A 68 17.07 -36.46 1.99
CA ALA A 68 15.92 -36.22 1.09
C ALA A 68 15.76 -34.78 0.59
N ALA A 69 16.72 -33.89 0.85
CA ALA A 69 16.69 -32.49 0.39
C ALA A 69 17.75 -32.22 -0.69
N ILE A 70 17.79 -33.08 -1.71
CA ILE A 70 18.48 -32.78 -2.97
C ILE A 70 17.38 -32.50 -3.98
N ASP A 71 16.80 -31.29 -3.90
CA ASP A 71 16.28 -30.66 -5.10
C ASP A 71 16.63 -29.17 -5.11
N SER A 72 17.03 -28.75 -6.29
CA SER A 72 17.64 -27.50 -6.71
C SER A 72 17.04 -26.23 -6.09
N ASN A 73 17.85 -25.52 -5.28
CA ASN A 73 17.84 -24.06 -4.99
C ASN A 73 18.25 -23.67 -3.55
N ASN A 74 18.76 -24.58 -2.73
CA ASN A 74 19.27 -24.22 -1.40
C ASN A 74 20.70 -23.66 -1.44
N ALA A 75 20.88 -22.53 -2.12
CA ALA A 75 21.97 -21.62 -1.84
C ALA A 75 21.66 -20.89 -0.51
N VAL A 76 22.39 -21.24 0.55
CA VAL A 76 22.35 -20.46 1.78
C VAL A 76 23.08 -19.14 1.50
N VAL A 77 22.32 -18.07 1.29
CA VAL A 77 22.82 -16.70 1.16
C VAL A 77 23.38 -16.27 2.52
N LEU A 78 24.69 -16.40 2.72
CA LEU A 78 25.38 -15.92 3.92
C LEU A 78 25.96 -14.54 3.63
N GLY A 79 25.23 -13.55 4.10
CA GLY A 79 25.35 -12.17 3.66
C GLY A 79 24.38 -11.94 2.52
N GLU A 80 23.11 -11.68 2.85
CA GLU A 80 22.36 -10.80 1.97
C GLU A 80 23.23 -9.54 1.85
N GLU A 81 23.82 -9.34 0.67
CA GLU A 81 23.87 -8.00 0.12
C GLU A 81 22.52 -7.38 0.47
N LEU A 82 22.51 -6.20 1.09
CA LEU A 82 21.26 -5.49 1.39
C LEU A 82 20.60 -5.19 0.04
N THR A 83 19.95 -6.18 -0.57
CA THR A 83 19.03 -6.07 -1.70
C THR A 83 17.70 -5.51 -1.21
N GLY A 84 17.69 -4.91 -0.01
CA GLY A 84 16.72 -3.92 0.37
C GLY A 84 16.76 -2.82 -0.67
N GLY A 85 15.89 -2.96 -1.67
CA GLY A 85 15.28 -1.83 -2.34
C GLY A 85 14.88 -0.79 -1.29
N VAL A 86 14.76 0.44 -1.75
CA VAL A 86 14.75 1.71 -0.99
C VAL A 86 13.54 1.90 -0.07
N ASP A 87 13.04 0.82 0.54
CA ASP A 87 12.00 0.84 1.55
C ASP A 87 12.66 1.20 2.89
N GLY A 88 12.48 2.45 3.31
CA GLY A 88 13.17 2.97 4.49
C GLY A 88 14.50 3.66 4.20
N ASP A 89 14.71 4.79 4.86
CA ASP A 89 15.97 5.52 5.02
C ASP A 89 17.03 4.68 5.76
N CYS A 90 16.57 3.64 6.46
CA CYS A 90 17.40 2.70 7.18
C CYS A 90 18.04 1.60 6.32
N LYS A 91 17.89 1.62 4.99
CA LYS A 91 18.47 0.63 4.05
C LYS A 91 18.14 -0.83 4.43
N GLY A 92 16.92 -1.08 4.89
CA GLY A 92 16.48 -2.41 5.31
C GLY A 92 17.11 -2.95 6.61
N ARG A 93 17.87 -2.13 7.37
CA ARG A 93 18.63 -2.59 8.55
C ARG A 93 17.74 -3.14 9.66
N TYR A 94 16.63 -2.46 9.94
CA TYR A 94 15.73 -2.82 11.04
C TYR A 94 14.47 -3.53 10.55
N CYS A 95 14.25 -3.61 9.23
CA CYS A 95 13.03 -4.19 8.70
C CYS A 95 12.89 -5.68 9.05
N ILE A 96 11.66 -6.09 9.31
CA ILE A 96 11.33 -7.47 9.67
C ILE A 96 11.47 -8.34 8.41
N ARG A 97 12.13 -9.49 8.54
CA ARG A 97 12.43 -10.42 7.45
C ARG A 97 11.84 -11.81 7.71
N GLN A 98 11.89 -12.64 6.68
CA GLN A 98 11.52 -14.06 6.77
C GLN A 98 12.20 -14.76 7.95
N GLY A 99 11.45 -15.62 8.64
CA GLY A 99 11.93 -16.37 9.81
C GLY A 99 11.62 -15.70 11.15
N ALA A 100 11.22 -14.43 11.17
CA ALA A 100 10.72 -13.78 12.38
C ALA A 100 9.36 -14.38 12.82
N GLU A 101 9.06 -14.29 14.12
CA GLU A 101 7.78 -14.70 14.69
C GLU A 101 7.31 -13.70 15.74
N SER A 102 6.10 -13.15 15.58
CA SER A 102 5.52 -12.21 16.53
C SER A 102 4.03 -12.05 16.35
N LYS A 103 3.37 -11.44 17.36
CA LYS A 103 1.96 -11.08 17.24
C LYS A 103 1.76 -9.95 16.22
N LEU A 104 2.74 -9.05 16.04
CA LEU A 104 2.74 -8.09 14.94
C LEU A 104 2.64 -8.78 13.57
N ILE A 105 3.44 -9.82 13.32
CA ILE A 105 3.39 -10.57 12.05
C ILE A 105 2.03 -11.23 11.83
N GLN A 106 1.43 -11.79 12.89
CA GLN A 106 0.06 -12.33 12.80
C GLN A 106 -0.95 -11.28 12.38
N GLU A 107 -0.87 -10.07 12.93
CA GLU A 107 -1.75 -8.97 12.56
C GLU A 107 -1.52 -8.51 11.12
N ILE A 108 -0.27 -8.46 10.65
CA ILE A 108 0.06 -8.17 9.24
C ILE A 108 -0.53 -9.24 8.31
N ASN A 109 -0.34 -10.52 8.64
CA ASN A 109 -0.86 -11.65 7.87
C ASN A 109 -2.40 -11.64 7.77
N ILE A 110 -3.09 -11.14 8.79
CA ILE A 110 -4.55 -10.98 8.78
C ILE A 110 -4.95 -9.79 7.90
N ARG A 111 -4.38 -8.61 8.17
CA ARG A 111 -4.77 -7.35 7.52
C ARG A 111 -4.45 -7.30 6.04
N LEU A 112 -3.39 -7.99 5.62
CA LEU A 112 -2.98 -8.15 4.23
C LEU A 112 -3.43 -9.48 3.61
N ALA A 113 -4.32 -10.24 4.25
CA ALA A 113 -4.73 -11.55 3.76
C ALA A 113 -5.28 -11.53 2.32
N GLY A 114 -5.78 -10.38 1.84
CA GLY A 114 -6.25 -10.22 0.46
C GLY A 114 -5.17 -10.04 -0.62
N PHE A 115 -3.89 -9.99 -0.25
CA PHE A 115 -2.75 -9.86 -1.18
C PHE A 115 -2.04 -11.21 -1.30
N GLY A 116 -2.46 -12.03 -2.25
CA GLY A 116 -1.92 -13.38 -2.52
C GLY A 116 -2.49 -14.48 -1.63
N GLY A 117 -3.27 -14.12 -0.60
CA GLY A 117 -3.84 -15.05 0.35
C GLY A 117 -2.87 -15.37 1.49
N ASN A 118 -3.32 -15.27 2.74
CA ASN A 118 -2.54 -15.74 3.91
C ASN A 118 -3.44 -16.19 5.06
N VAL A 119 -2.84 -16.85 6.06
CA VAL A 119 -3.51 -17.30 7.28
C VAL A 119 -3.03 -16.50 8.50
N PRO A 120 -3.81 -16.46 9.59
CA PRO A 120 -3.46 -15.82 10.87
C PRO A 120 -2.26 -16.44 11.64
N THR A 121 -1.15 -16.77 10.98
CA THR A 121 0.06 -17.30 11.61
C THR A 121 0.94 -16.18 12.15
N LYS A 122 1.63 -16.42 13.28
CA LYS A 122 2.64 -15.51 13.85
C LYS A 122 3.96 -15.51 13.08
N LYS A 123 4.16 -16.46 12.16
CA LYS A 123 5.43 -16.70 11.48
C LYS A 123 5.53 -15.91 10.18
N PHE A 124 6.69 -15.30 9.94
CA PHE A 124 7.03 -14.66 8.68
C PHE A 124 7.52 -15.74 7.70
N THR A 125 6.58 -16.35 6.99
CA THR A 125 6.83 -17.44 6.03
C THR A 125 7.15 -16.91 4.63
N VAL A 126 7.54 -17.79 3.70
CA VAL A 126 7.65 -17.45 2.26
C VAL A 126 6.33 -16.88 1.73
N ARG A 127 5.19 -17.42 2.19
CA ARG A 127 3.85 -16.89 1.86
C ARG A 127 3.66 -15.44 2.33
N THR A 128 4.21 -15.11 3.51
CA THR A 128 4.21 -13.74 4.03
C THR A 128 5.07 -12.82 3.16
N VAL A 129 6.25 -13.26 2.72
CA VAL A 129 7.11 -12.51 1.79
C VAL A 129 6.35 -12.19 0.50
N THR A 130 5.70 -13.18 -0.12
CA THR A 130 4.93 -12.99 -1.36
C THR A 130 3.77 -12.02 -1.17
N MET A 131 3.04 -12.13 -0.07
CA MET A 131 1.95 -11.22 0.30
C MET A 131 2.44 -9.77 0.45
N VAL A 132 3.54 -9.57 1.18
CA VAL A 132 4.15 -8.24 1.39
C VAL A 132 4.66 -7.66 0.07
N LYS A 133 5.32 -8.46 -0.78
CA LYS A 133 5.77 -8.04 -2.11
C LYS A 133 4.60 -7.58 -2.98
N GLN A 134 3.50 -8.33 -2.98
CA GLN A 134 2.31 -7.96 -3.75
C GLN A 134 1.70 -6.67 -3.22
N PHE A 135 1.60 -6.49 -1.90
CA PHE A 135 1.10 -5.24 -1.30
C PHE A 135 2.00 -4.03 -1.65
N GLN A 136 3.31 -4.17 -1.50
CA GLN A 136 4.29 -3.13 -1.86
C GLN A 136 4.20 -2.74 -3.33
N LYS A 137 4.10 -3.73 -4.22
CA LYS A 137 3.97 -3.47 -5.65
C LYS A 137 2.63 -2.82 -5.98
N ASP A 138 1.54 -3.39 -5.49
CA ASP A 138 0.21 -3.06 -5.98
C ASP A 138 -0.37 -1.81 -5.30
N TYR A 139 -0.25 -1.71 -3.98
CA TYR A 139 -0.79 -0.58 -3.22
C TYR A 139 0.24 0.53 -3.03
N MET A 140 1.47 0.18 -2.59
CA MET A 140 2.49 1.19 -2.32
C MET A 140 3.13 1.73 -3.62
N GLY A 141 3.08 1.00 -4.72
CA GLY A 141 3.67 1.43 -6.00
C GLY A 141 5.20 1.48 -5.99
N ILE A 142 5.85 0.71 -5.12
CA ILE A 142 7.31 0.66 -4.99
C ILE A 142 7.88 -0.66 -5.50
N GLU A 143 9.19 -0.71 -5.73
CA GLU A 143 9.89 -1.96 -6.03
C GLU A 143 9.80 -2.90 -4.81
N PRO A 144 9.19 -4.09 -4.95
CA PRO A 144 8.82 -4.91 -3.80
C PRO A 144 10.02 -5.63 -3.17
N THR A 145 10.35 -5.26 -1.94
CA THR A 145 11.43 -5.89 -1.18
C THR A 145 11.00 -7.20 -0.54
N GLY A 146 9.74 -7.29 -0.11
CA GLY A 146 9.21 -8.40 0.69
C GLY A 146 9.61 -8.33 2.17
N ASN A 147 10.37 -7.30 2.57
CA ASN A 147 10.65 -6.98 3.96
C ASN A 147 9.57 -6.04 4.49
N ILE A 148 9.36 -6.04 5.81
CA ILE A 148 8.39 -5.14 6.46
C ILE A 148 9.16 -4.03 7.16
N CYS A 149 9.13 -2.84 6.57
CA CYS A 149 9.70 -1.61 7.12
C CYS A 149 8.59 -0.73 7.71
N GLY A 150 8.97 0.40 8.33
CA GLY A 150 8.03 1.38 8.87
C GLY A 150 7.10 1.97 7.81
N SER A 151 7.61 2.17 6.58
CA SER A 151 6.82 2.50 5.39
C SER A 151 5.71 1.47 5.11
N THR A 152 6.03 0.18 5.15
CA THR A 152 5.04 -0.90 4.94
C THR A 152 3.96 -0.87 6.03
N LEU A 153 4.36 -0.69 7.30
CA LEU A 153 3.41 -0.58 8.41
C LEU A 153 2.48 0.63 8.25
N LYS A 154 3.04 1.79 7.88
CA LYS A 154 2.27 3.01 7.62
C LYS A 154 1.29 2.81 6.45
N ALA A 155 1.75 2.21 5.36
CA ALA A 155 0.92 1.93 4.20
C ALA A 155 -0.24 0.97 4.52
N ILE A 156 -0.04 -0.01 5.42
CA ILE A 156 -1.13 -0.86 5.89
C ILE A 156 -2.21 -0.01 6.60
N ASP A 157 -1.82 0.88 7.51
CA ASP A 157 -2.78 1.77 8.20
C ASP A 157 -3.52 2.69 7.21
N GLU A 158 -2.83 3.21 6.20
CA GLU A 158 -3.40 4.03 5.13
C GLU A 158 -4.41 3.24 4.28
N PHE A 159 -4.04 2.03 3.87
CA PHE A 159 -4.90 1.12 3.11
C PHE A 159 -6.20 0.81 3.86
N GLU A 160 -6.09 0.55 5.16
CA GLU A 160 -7.25 0.27 6.00
C GLU A 160 -8.18 1.48 6.18
N ALA A 161 -7.61 2.68 6.26
CA ALA A 161 -8.38 3.92 6.32
C ALA A 161 -9.07 4.24 4.98
N GLN A 162 -8.41 3.96 3.85
CA GLN A 162 -8.93 4.20 2.50
C GLN A 162 -10.09 3.25 2.14
N TYR A 163 -10.06 2.02 2.65
CA TYR A 163 -11.06 0.99 2.35
C TYR A 163 -11.82 0.55 3.63
N PRO A 164 -12.69 1.41 4.19
CA PRO A 164 -13.46 1.10 5.38
C PRO A 164 -14.50 -0.01 5.10
N ILE A 165 -14.81 -0.80 6.14
CA ILE A 165 -15.75 -1.93 6.02
C ILE A 165 -17.09 -1.57 6.64
N ASN A 166 -18.16 -1.73 5.86
CA ASN A 166 -19.52 -1.61 6.35
C ASN A 166 -19.99 -2.93 7.00
N PHE A 167 -19.81 -3.05 8.31
CA PHE A 167 -20.24 -4.24 9.05
C PHE A 167 -21.76 -4.44 9.08
N ASP A 168 -22.57 -3.42 8.80
CA ASP A 168 -24.02 -3.58 8.77
C ASP A 168 -24.47 -4.48 7.61
N GLU A 169 -23.74 -4.51 6.49
CA GLU A 169 -23.99 -5.43 5.38
C GLU A 169 -23.62 -6.89 5.73
N ILE A 170 -22.68 -7.07 6.65
CA ILE A 170 -22.21 -8.38 7.11
C ILE A 170 -23.17 -8.98 8.14
N LYS A 171 -23.87 -8.16 8.93
CA LYS A 171 -24.74 -8.63 10.01
C LYS A 171 -25.85 -9.57 9.49
N CYS A 172 -26.20 -10.52 10.34
CA CYS A 172 -27.30 -11.43 10.12
C CYS A 172 -28.65 -10.69 10.07
N LYS A 173 -29.38 -10.88 8.97
CA LYS A 173 -30.67 -10.23 8.69
C LYS A 173 -31.88 -11.02 9.20
N CYS A 174 -31.71 -11.89 10.21
CA CYS A 174 -32.79 -12.74 10.72
C CYS A 174 -33.78 -12.04 11.66
N GLY A 175 -33.42 -10.85 12.19
CA GLY A 175 -34.22 -10.11 13.16
C GLY A 175 -34.28 -10.73 14.58
N LYS A 176 -33.59 -11.85 14.83
CA LYS A 176 -33.65 -12.60 16.11
C LYS A 176 -32.33 -12.67 16.87
N CYS A 177 -31.22 -12.23 16.28
CA CYS A 177 -29.90 -12.15 16.93
C CYS A 177 -29.35 -10.73 16.84
N THR A 178 -28.24 -10.46 17.53
CA THR A 178 -27.58 -9.15 17.53
C THR A 178 -26.73 -8.88 16.27
N GLY A 179 -26.99 -9.61 15.18
CA GLY A 179 -26.21 -9.62 13.96
C GLY A 179 -25.21 -10.78 13.84
N PHE A 180 -24.76 -11.39 14.94
CA PHE A 180 -23.72 -12.44 14.93
C PHE A 180 -24.07 -13.64 15.81
N GLY A 181 -25.15 -14.34 15.45
CA GLY A 181 -25.55 -15.59 16.11
C GLY A 181 -25.91 -15.45 17.59
N LYS A 182 -26.09 -16.60 18.24
CA LYS A 182 -26.33 -16.77 19.68
C LYS A 182 -25.31 -17.73 20.30
N GLY A 183 -24.24 -18.07 19.57
CA GLY A 183 -23.20 -19.01 20.02
C GLY A 183 -23.70 -20.45 20.13
N ARG A 184 -24.70 -20.85 19.32
CA ARG A 184 -25.24 -22.21 19.37
C ARG A 184 -24.18 -23.23 18.94
N LYS A 185 -24.31 -24.45 19.48
CA LYS A 185 -23.41 -25.59 19.20
C LYS A 185 -21.96 -25.32 19.60
N SER A 186 -21.75 -24.53 20.66
CA SER A 186 -20.43 -24.20 21.20
C SER A 186 -19.63 -25.42 21.64
N GLU A 187 -20.30 -26.53 21.97
CA GLU A 187 -19.69 -27.81 22.31
C GLU A 187 -18.97 -28.50 21.14
N GLU A 188 -19.27 -28.14 19.88
CA GLU A 188 -18.59 -28.66 18.69
C GLU A 188 -17.32 -27.87 18.34
N TYR A 189 -17.10 -26.75 19.03
CA TYR A 189 -16.04 -25.81 18.70
C TYR A 189 -14.65 -26.45 18.85
N GLN A 190 -13.82 -26.33 17.80
CA GLN A 190 -12.47 -26.92 17.75
C GLN A 190 -12.43 -28.44 18.01
N LYS A 191 -13.56 -29.13 17.90
CA LYS A 191 -13.62 -30.58 18.12
C LYS A 191 -12.98 -31.32 16.93
N ILE A 192 -11.82 -31.92 17.16
CA ILE A 192 -11.02 -32.59 16.11
C ILE A 192 -11.79 -33.74 15.43
N SER A 193 -12.70 -34.39 16.15
CA SER A 193 -13.49 -35.50 15.61
C SER A 193 -14.58 -35.09 14.60
N ILE A 194 -14.87 -33.79 14.45
CA ILE A 194 -15.85 -33.26 13.49
C ILE A 194 -15.12 -32.42 12.45
N LYS A 195 -15.15 -32.84 11.18
CA LYS A 195 -14.61 -32.04 10.07
C LYS A 195 -15.31 -30.69 10.04
N GLU A 196 -14.55 -29.61 9.86
CA GLU A 196 -15.04 -28.21 9.86
C GLU A 196 -16.29 -28.02 8.99
N ARG A 197 -16.29 -28.71 7.86
CA ARG A 197 -17.33 -28.67 6.84
C ARG A 197 -18.71 -29.15 7.31
N TYR A 198 -18.76 -29.91 8.41
CA TYR A 198 -19.97 -30.48 9.01
C TYR A 198 -20.32 -29.85 10.36
N ARG A 199 -19.50 -28.93 10.87
CA ARG A 199 -19.75 -28.28 12.15
C ARG A 199 -20.98 -27.38 12.06
N LYS A 200 -21.78 -27.40 13.13
CA LYS A 200 -22.96 -26.55 13.31
C LYS A 200 -22.72 -25.38 14.25
N TYR A 201 -21.47 -25.10 14.59
CA TYR A 201 -21.13 -24.00 15.47
C TYR A 201 -21.41 -22.63 14.83
N GLU A 202 -22.05 -21.75 15.60
CA GLU A 202 -22.16 -20.33 15.30
C GLU A 202 -20.91 -19.60 15.79
N TYR A 203 -20.01 -19.21 14.87
CA TYR A 203 -18.83 -18.44 15.24
C TYR A 203 -19.21 -17.08 15.85
N PRO A 204 -18.39 -16.53 16.77
CA PRO A 204 -18.77 -15.34 17.53
C PRO A 204 -18.71 -14.04 16.70
N GLY A 205 -18.49 -14.12 15.39
CA GLY A 205 -18.36 -12.98 14.49
C GLY A 205 -18.11 -13.45 13.04
N ILE A 206 -17.62 -12.56 12.19
CA ILE A 206 -17.10 -12.88 10.85
C ILE A 206 -15.58 -13.02 10.91
N HIS A 207 -15.00 -13.96 10.16
CA HIS A 207 -13.56 -14.21 10.17
C HIS A 207 -12.75 -13.00 9.65
N ARG A 208 -11.71 -12.57 10.38
CA ARG A 208 -10.93 -11.37 10.07
C ARG A 208 -10.24 -11.43 8.71
N SER A 209 -9.61 -12.56 8.35
CA SER A 209 -8.97 -12.72 7.03
C SER A 209 -9.97 -12.63 5.88
N LEU A 210 -11.22 -13.05 6.10
CA LEU A 210 -12.27 -12.95 5.09
C LEU A 210 -12.70 -11.50 4.85
N VAL A 211 -12.82 -10.73 5.93
CA VAL A 211 -13.10 -9.29 5.85
C VAL A 211 -11.96 -8.53 5.20
N CYS A 212 -10.71 -8.86 5.54
CA CYS A 212 -9.52 -8.23 4.91
C CYS A 212 -9.35 -8.65 3.44
N GLY A 213 -9.73 -9.89 3.09
CA GLY A 213 -9.84 -10.34 1.70
C GLY A 213 -10.87 -9.52 0.92
N TYR A 214 -12.06 -9.32 1.49
CA TYR A 214 -13.07 -8.44 0.90
C TYR A 214 -12.56 -7.00 0.73
N ARG A 215 -11.87 -6.44 1.72
CA ARG A 215 -11.22 -5.12 1.64
C ARG A 215 -10.31 -5.01 0.42
N ALA A 216 -9.41 -5.97 0.23
CA ALA A 216 -8.52 -5.99 -0.94
C ALA A 216 -9.29 -6.09 -2.26
N SER A 217 -10.42 -6.82 -2.28
CA SER A 217 -11.27 -6.87 -3.48
C SER A 217 -11.87 -5.51 -3.85
N LEU A 218 -12.17 -4.63 -2.88
CA LEU A 218 -12.61 -3.26 -3.14
C LEU A 218 -11.52 -2.49 -3.88
N PHE A 219 -10.30 -2.53 -3.35
CA PHE A 219 -9.13 -1.91 -3.95
C PHE A 219 -8.86 -2.41 -5.36
N TYR A 220 -8.84 -3.72 -5.59
CA TYR A 220 -8.54 -4.26 -6.92
C TYR A 220 -9.65 -3.99 -7.94
N VAL A 221 -10.91 -3.90 -7.52
CA VAL A 221 -12.01 -3.50 -8.41
C VAL A 221 -11.88 -2.04 -8.82
N GLU A 222 -11.51 -1.15 -7.88
CA GLU A 222 -11.23 0.26 -8.18
C GLU A 222 -10.00 0.42 -9.07
N LYS A 223 -8.90 -0.25 -8.72
CA LYS A 223 -7.64 -0.25 -9.48
C LYS A 223 -7.83 -0.72 -10.92
N HIS A 224 -8.79 -1.63 -11.15
CA HIS A 224 -9.15 -2.15 -12.46
C HIS A 224 -10.45 -1.56 -13.01
N SER A 225 -10.60 -0.24 -12.91
CA SER A 225 -11.76 0.50 -13.42
C SER A 225 -12.02 0.26 -14.91
N GLU A 226 -11.01 -0.10 -15.70
CA GLU A 226 -11.14 -0.47 -17.12
C GLU A 226 -12.00 -1.72 -17.35
N LEU A 227 -12.24 -2.53 -16.31
CA LEU A 227 -13.15 -3.68 -16.37
C LEU A 227 -14.62 -3.29 -16.21
N ASN A 228 -14.92 -2.02 -15.92
CA ASN A 228 -16.25 -1.45 -15.70
C ASN A 228 -17.07 -2.11 -14.58
N TYR A 229 -16.41 -2.79 -13.64
CA TYR A 229 -17.04 -3.36 -12.46
C TYR A 229 -16.96 -2.40 -11.29
N THR A 230 -18.01 -2.35 -10.47
CA THR A 230 -17.96 -1.76 -9.12
C THR A 230 -18.55 -2.73 -8.11
N THR A 231 -18.03 -2.73 -6.89
CA THR A 231 -18.64 -3.50 -5.80
C THR A 231 -19.95 -2.83 -5.42
N LYS A 232 -21.05 -3.59 -5.41
CA LYS A 232 -22.37 -3.06 -5.04
C LYS A 232 -22.52 -3.05 -3.53
N HIS A 233 -22.48 -4.24 -2.92
CA HIS A 233 -22.63 -4.47 -1.48
C HIS A 233 -22.38 -5.96 -1.16
N ILE A 234 -22.20 -6.27 0.12
CA ILE A 234 -22.29 -7.65 0.62
C ILE A 234 -23.77 -8.02 0.72
N GLU A 235 -24.22 -8.92 -0.15
CA GLU A 235 -25.61 -9.39 -0.14
C GLU A 235 -25.88 -10.22 1.11
N SER A 236 -24.94 -11.11 1.45
CA SER A 236 -25.02 -11.95 2.63
C SER A 236 -23.66 -12.17 3.28
N GLY A 237 -23.53 -11.68 4.51
CA GLY A 237 -22.44 -12.06 5.41
C GLY A 237 -22.86 -13.20 6.33
N TYR A 238 -23.05 -12.88 7.60
CA TYR A 238 -23.40 -13.81 8.66
C TYR A 238 -24.85 -14.33 8.54
N ARG A 239 -25.06 -15.63 8.73
CA ARG A 239 -26.38 -16.27 8.83
C ARG A 239 -26.37 -17.20 10.03
N CYS A 240 -27.07 -16.81 11.09
CA CYS A 240 -27.26 -17.66 12.27
C CYS A 240 -28.29 -18.75 12.01
N HIS A 241 -28.48 -19.65 12.98
CA HIS A 241 -29.45 -20.74 12.91
C HIS A 241 -30.91 -20.28 12.83
N ASP A 242 -31.21 -19.05 13.26
CA ASP A 242 -32.55 -18.45 13.11
C ASP A 242 -32.77 -17.82 11.71
N HIS A 243 -31.74 -17.77 10.87
CA HIS A 243 -31.84 -17.13 9.56
C HIS A 243 -32.71 -18.00 8.62
N PRO A 244 -33.64 -17.42 7.83
CA PRO A 244 -34.55 -18.19 6.97
C PRO A 244 -33.83 -19.17 6.03
N ILE A 245 -32.70 -18.75 5.44
CA ILE A 245 -31.88 -19.63 4.59
C ILE A 245 -31.28 -20.80 5.36
N TYR A 246 -30.83 -20.59 6.61
CA TYR A 246 -30.32 -21.69 7.44
C TYR A 246 -31.44 -22.68 7.73
N ILE A 247 -32.61 -22.20 8.16
CA ILE A 247 -33.77 -23.06 8.47
C ILE A 247 -34.15 -23.92 7.25
N LYS A 248 -34.10 -23.33 6.04
CA LYS A 248 -34.43 -24.02 4.79
C LYS A 248 -33.37 -25.03 4.34
N LYS A 249 -32.07 -24.70 4.46
CA LYS A 249 -30.97 -25.45 3.81
C LYS A 249 -30.02 -26.16 4.78
N GLY A 250 -30.06 -25.84 6.07
CA GLY A 250 -29.15 -26.39 7.09
C GLY A 250 -27.66 -26.06 6.88
N THR A 251 -27.32 -25.05 6.07
CA THR A 251 -25.93 -24.71 5.76
C THR A 251 -25.31 -23.78 6.78
N THR A 252 -24.11 -24.10 7.24
CA THR A 252 -23.37 -23.37 8.28
C THR A 252 -22.22 -22.54 7.71
N ASN A 253 -22.05 -22.48 6.39
CA ASN A 253 -20.90 -21.77 5.80
C ASN A 253 -20.90 -20.27 6.13
N HIS A 254 -22.10 -19.68 6.17
CA HIS A 254 -22.31 -18.29 6.56
C HIS A 254 -22.42 -18.09 8.08
N CYS A 255 -22.20 -19.10 8.91
CA CYS A 255 -22.10 -18.88 10.36
C CYS A 255 -20.74 -18.27 10.75
N GLY A 256 -20.23 -17.29 10.00
CA GLY A 256 -18.99 -16.55 10.27
C GLY A 256 -17.85 -16.74 9.27
N LYS A 257 -17.97 -17.62 8.28
CA LYS A 257 -16.84 -18.01 7.40
C LYS A 257 -16.99 -17.69 5.92
N ALA A 258 -18.10 -17.09 5.50
CA ALA A 258 -18.38 -16.82 4.09
C ALA A 258 -19.05 -15.46 3.86
N LEU A 259 -18.78 -14.88 2.68
CA LEU A 259 -19.44 -13.68 2.15
C LEU A 259 -19.99 -13.98 0.76
N ASP A 260 -21.22 -13.53 0.49
CA ASP A 260 -21.80 -13.43 -0.84
C ASP A 260 -21.82 -11.96 -1.27
N ILE A 261 -21.09 -11.63 -2.32
CA ILE A 261 -20.85 -10.25 -2.75
C ILE A 261 -21.55 -9.99 -4.08
N HIS A 262 -22.24 -8.86 -4.15
CA HIS A 262 -22.89 -8.36 -5.34
C HIS A 262 -22.04 -7.28 -6.02
N TYR A 263 -21.98 -7.33 -7.34
CA TYR A 263 -21.25 -6.39 -8.19
C TYR A 263 -22.18 -5.72 -9.19
N ASN A 264 -21.79 -4.53 -9.63
CA ASN A 264 -22.34 -3.83 -10.77
C ASN A 264 -21.41 -3.95 -11.99
N TYR A 265 -21.97 -3.79 -13.18
CA TYR A 265 -21.27 -3.60 -14.44
C TYR A 265 -21.88 -2.38 -15.13
N ASN A 266 -21.06 -1.41 -15.54
CA ASN A 266 -21.53 -0.12 -16.09
C ASN A 266 -22.55 0.58 -15.17
N GLY A 267 -22.30 0.57 -13.86
CA GLY A 267 -23.16 1.23 -12.87
C GLY A 267 -24.42 0.44 -12.45
N GLU A 268 -24.78 -0.64 -13.15
CA GLU A 268 -25.98 -1.43 -12.86
C GLU A 268 -25.68 -2.82 -12.32
N ARG A 269 -26.59 -3.37 -11.50
CA ARG A 269 -26.45 -4.70 -10.89
C ARG A 269 -26.34 -5.79 -11.96
N THR A 270 -25.15 -6.36 -12.12
CA THR A 270 -24.95 -7.49 -13.02
C THR A 270 -25.49 -8.80 -12.44
N ARG A 271 -26.14 -9.60 -13.29
CA ARG A 271 -26.56 -10.99 -13.03
C ARG A 271 -25.97 -11.97 -14.06
N SER A 272 -25.04 -11.52 -14.89
CA SER A 272 -24.38 -12.33 -15.91
C SER A 272 -23.40 -13.31 -15.25
N THR A 273 -23.53 -14.60 -15.57
CA THR A 273 -22.58 -15.63 -15.10
C THR A 273 -21.19 -15.39 -15.69
N VAL A 274 -21.10 -14.83 -16.90
CA VAL A 274 -19.82 -14.45 -17.52
C VAL A 274 -19.11 -13.39 -16.68
N HIS A 275 -19.84 -12.35 -16.27
CA HIS A 275 -19.27 -11.30 -15.41
C HIS A 275 -18.82 -11.87 -14.06
N MET A 276 -19.59 -12.79 -13.47
CA MET A 276 -19.19 -13.43 -12.20
C MET A 276 -17.91 -14.25 -12.35
N GLU A 277 -17.75 -15.04 -13.40
CA GLU A 277 -16.52 -15.81 -13.63
C GLU A 277 -15.33 -14.89 -13.98
N GLU A 278 -15.55 -13.79 -14.70
CA GLU A 278 -14.51 -12.79 -14.93
C GLU A 278 -14.03 -12.15 -13.63
N ILE A 279 -14.93 -11.72 -12.73
CA ILE A 279 -14.56 -11.15 -11.44
C ILE A 279 -13.81 -12.20 -10.59
N ARG A 280 -14.30 -13.44 -10.53
CA ARG A 280 -13.57 -14.53 -9.84
C ARG A 280 -12.16 -14.66 -10.36
N LYS A 281 -11.98 -14.72 -11.68
CA LYS A 281 -10.69 -14.94 -12.31
C LYS A 281 -9.75 -13.74 -12.18
N LYS A 282 -10.22 -12.56 -12.60
CA LYS A 282 -9.41 -11.34 -12.74
C LYS A 282 -9.14 -10.64 -11.41
N ILE A 283 -10.01 -10.81 -10.41
CA ILE A 283 -9.86 -10.18 -9.09
C ILE A 283 -9.47 -11.22 -8.03
N PHE A 284 -10.37 -12.13 -7.68
CA PHE A 284 -10.19 -13.00 -6.51
C PHE A 284 -9.09 -14.04 -6.70
N ASN A 285 -9.08 -14.75 -7.82
CA ASN A 285 -8.06 -15.76 -8.09
C ASN A 285 -6.69 -15.13 -8.36
N LYS A 286 -6.66 -14.11 -9.22
CA LYS A 286 -5.42 -13.42 -9.59
C LYS A 286 -4.74 -12.77 -8.38
N TYR A 287 -5.49 -12.06 -7.55
CA TYR A 287 -4.90 -11.23 -6.51
C TYR A 287 -5.04 -11.78 -5.09
N LEU A 288 -6.16 -12.41 -4.72
CA LEU A 288 -6.31 -12.95 -3.36
C LEU A 288 -5.75 -14.39 -3.26
N GLY A 289 -5.27 -14.96 -4.36
CA GLY A 289 -4.84 -16.36 -4.44
C GLY A 289 -5.99 -17.37 -4.28
N ALA A 290 -7.23 -16.92 -4.37
CA ALA A 290 -8.40 -17.76 -4.13
C ALA A 290 -8.56 -18.85 -5.21
N LYS A 291 -9.05 -20.03 -4.83
CA LYS A 291 -9.27 -21.16 -5.74
C LYS A 291 -10.74 -21.53 -5.81
N TRP A 292 -11.14 -22.26 -6.84
CA TRP A 292 -12.54 -22.67 -7.02
C TRP A 292 -12.87 -23.95 -6.25
N ASP A 293 -14.13 -24.06 -5.85
CA ASP A 293 -14.88 -25.30 -5.60
C ASP A 293 -14.25 -26.29 -4.61
N TRP A 294 -13.61 -25.78 -3.56
CA TRP A 294 -13.05 -26.55 -2.43
C TRP A 294 -12.20 -27.76 -2.87
N ALA A 295 -11.16 -27.49 -3.66
CA ALA A 295 -10.11 -28.44 -4.00
C ALA A 295 -9.38 -29.01 -2.75
N LEU A 296 -8.39 -29.89 -2.95
CA LEU A 296 -7.69 -30.56 -1.83
C LEU A 296 -6.78 -29.62 -1.01
N GLU A 297 -6.52 -28.40 -1.48
CA GLU A 297 -5.64 -27.44 -0.82
C GLU A 297 -6.32 -26.83 0.42
N LYS A 298 -5.53 -26.67 1.49
CA LYS A 298 -5.95 -26.08 2.77
C LYS A 298 -5.47 -24.64 2.86
N ASP A 299 -6.03 -23.89 3.82
CA ASP A 299 -5.49 -22.59 4.22
C ASP A 299 -5.52 -21.53 3.11
N ILE A 300 -6.51 -21.61 2.23
CA ILE A 300 -6.74 -20.68 1.12
C ILE A 300 -8.18 -20.20 1.08
N PHE A 301 -8.41 -19.06 0.44
CA PHE A 301 -9.75 -18.59 0.13
C PHE A 301 -10.36 -19.48 -0.96
N TYR A 302 -11.59 -19.90 -0.75
CA TYR A 302 -12.35 -20.62 -1.77
C TYR A 302 -13.45 -19.77 -2.38
N LEU A 303 -13.63 -19.94 -3.67
CA LEU A 303 -14.70 -19.36 -4.48
C LEU A 303 -15.68 -20.47 -4.88
N GLU A 304 -16.97 -20.21 -4.81
CA GLU A 304 -17.98 -21.09 -5.41
C GLU A 304 -18.18 -20.67 -6.87
N SER A 305 -18.00 -21.58 -7.83
CA SER A 305 -18.24 -21.32 -9.26
C SER A 305 -19.74 -21.19 -9.58
N THR A 306 -20.06 -20.66 -10.77
CA THR A 306 -21.43 -20.67 -11.28
C THR A 306 -21.99 -22.09 -11.42
N SER A 307 -21.12 -23.10 -11.61
CA SER A 307 -21.52 -24.52 -11.69
C SER A 307 -21.94 -25.10 -10.33
N LYS A 308 -21.46 -24.54 -9.22
CA LYS A 308 -21.79 -24.98 -7.86
C LYS A 308 -22.99 -24.25 -7.24
N GLY A 309 -23.36 -23.09 -7.77
CA GLY A 309 -24.60 -22.41 -7.40
C GLY A 309 -24.52 -20.88 -7.36
N ALA A 310 -23.32 -20.32 -7.21
CA ALA A 310 -23.07 -18.88 -7.16
C ALA A 310 -23.19 -18.20 -8.54
N ARG A 311 -24.39 -18.18 -9.11
CA ARG A 311 -24.61 -17.74 -10.49
C ARG A 311 -24.60 -16.23 -10.68
N THR A 312 -24.98 -15.48 -9.66
CA THR A 312 -25.14 -14.02 -9.76
C THR A 312 -24.37 -13.25 -8.68
N TRP A 313 -23.63 -13.94 -7.83
CA TRP A 313 -22.80 -13.35 -6.78
C TRP A 313 -21.44 -14.03 -6.75
N ILE A 314 -20.47 -13.39 -6.09
CA ILE A 314 -19.21 -14.03 -5.73
C ILE A 314 -19.37 -14.58 -4.32
N HIS A 315 -19.35 -15.89 -4.18
CA HIS A 315 -19.19 -16.54 -2.87
C HIS A 315 -17.71 -16.68 -2.60
N VAL A 316 -17.27 -16.20 -1.43
CA VAL A 316 -15.91 -16.41 -0.94
C VAL A 316 -15.95 -16.89 0.50
N ASP A 317 -15.15 -17.90 0.84
CA ASP A 317 -15.09 -18.45 2.19
C ASP A 317 -13.68 -18.89 2.62
N VAL A 318 -13.55 -19.09 3.93
CA VAL A 318 -12.34 -19.61 4.61
C VAL A 318 -12.62 -20.95 5.30
N ARG A 319 -13.62 -21.70 4.82
CA ARG A 319 -14.08 -22.95 5.44
C ARG A 319 -12.97 -24.01 5.56
N GLU A 320 -12.06 -24.02 4.60
CA GLU A 320 -10.97 -24.99 4.51
C GLU A 320 -9.67 -24.52 5.18
N PHE A 321 -9.73 -23.44 5.98
CA PHE A 321 -8.65 -23.10 6.89
C PHE A 321 -8.48 -24.19 7.95
N SER A 322 -7.24 -24.44 8.33
CA SER A 322 -6.84 -25.33 9.42
C SER A 322 -7.42 -24.83 10.73
N GLN A 323 -7.67 -25.76 11.67
CA GLN A 323 -8.43 -25.46 12.89
C GLN A 323 -7.77 -24.37 13.75
N GLU A 324 -6.44 -24.34 13.80
CA GLU A 324 -5.66 -23.31 14.49
C GLU A 324 -5.93 -21.88 13.97
N TYR A 325 -6.39 -21.75 12.73
CA TYR A 325 -6.74 -20.48 12.10
C TYR A 325 -8.24 -20.17 12.16
N LEU A 326 -9.04 -21.03 12.81
CA LEU A 326 -10.46 -20.83 13.04
C LEU A 326 -10.77 -20.68 14.54
N THR A 327 -9.82 -20.14 15.32
CA THR A 327 -9.98 -19.80 16.74
C THR A 327 -10.85 -18.54 16.93
N GLN A 328 -11.49 -18.37 18.11
CA GLN A 328 -12.53 -17.34 18.30
C GLN A 328 -11.97 -15.93 18.19
N GLU A 329 -10.70 -15.76 18.55
CA GLU A 329 -9.94 -14.51 18.43
C GLU A 329 -9.85 -13.97 16.99
N PHE A 330 -10.08 -14.81 15.97
CA PHE A 330 -10.11 -14.38 14.57
C PHE A 330 -11.51 -14.05 14.06
N PHE A 331 -12.52 -13.96 14.93
CA PHE A 331 -13.88 -13.60 14.55
C PHE A 331 -14.33 -12.31 15.23
N VAL A 332 -14.83 -11.37 14.44
CA VAL A 332 -15.10 -9.99 14.87
C VAL A 332 -16.49 -9.53 14.47
N LYS A 333 -17.03 -8.53 15.16
CA LYS A 333 -18.40 -8.03 14.96
C LYS A 333 -18.45 -6.60 14.41
N ASN A 334 -17.34 -5.88 14.43
CA ASN A 334 -17.27 -4.47 14.04
C ASN A 334 -15.83 -4.06 13.68
N ASN A 335 -15.66 -2.83 13.17
CA ASN A 335 -14.35 -2.29 12.78
C ASN A 335 -13.37 -2.15 13.96
N SER A 336 -13.85 -1.83 15.16
CA SER A 336 -13.00 -1.70 16.36
C SER A 336 -12.40 -3.05 16.77
N GLU A 337 -13.13 -4.15 16.59
CA GLU A 337 -12.63 -5.50 16.85
C GLU A 337 -11.77 -6.02 15.69
N LEU A 338 -12.09 -5.63 14.45
CA LEU A 338 -11.31 -6.02 13.26
C LEU A 338 -9.87 -5.54 13.38
N ASN A 339 -9.69 -4.27 13.74
CA ASN A 339 -8.42 -3.59 13.89
C ASN A 339 -8.45 -2.80 15.20
N SER A 340 -8.06 -3.44 16.31
CA SER A 340 -8.09 -2.85 17.66
C SER A 340 -7.30 -1.54 17.78
N GLN A 341 -6.25 -1.40 16.97
CA GLN A 341 -5.42 -0.20 16.87
C GLN A 341 -4.66 -0.16 15.54
N LYS A 342 -4.00 0.95 15.27
CA LYS A 342 -3.07 1.09 14.14
C LYS A 342 -1.91 0.10 14.25
N ILE A 343 -1.47 -0.44 13.12
CA ILE A 343 -0.42 -1.45 13.09
C ILE A 343 0.93 -0.86 13.49
N VAL A 344 1.17 0.42 13.20
CA VAL A 344 2.36 1.16 13.67
C VAL A 344 2.39 1.24 15.20
N ASP A 345 1.24 1.48 15.84
CA ASP A 345 1.18 1.56 17.30
C ASP A 345 1.38 0.18 17.94
N LEU A 346 0.77 -0.86 17.36
CA LEU A 346 1.06 -2.25 17.75
C LEU A 346 2.54 -2.62 17.61
N ALA A 347 3.20 -2.15 16.55
CA ALA A 347 4.61 -2.40 16.33
C ALA A 347 5.48 -1.77 17.43
N LYS A 348 5.20 -0.52 17.81
CA LYS A 348 5.89 0.15 18.93
C LYS A 348 5.68 -0.58 20.24
N GLU A 349 4.45 -0.99 20.54
CA GLU A 349 4.12 -1.76 21.76
C GLU A 349 4.86 -3.10 21.82
N GLN A 350 5.13 -3.74 20.68
CA GLN A 350 5.93 -4.97 20.60
C GLN A 350 7.43 -4.74 20.46
N GLY A 351 7.90 -3.51 20.67
CA GLY A 351 9.32 -3.18 20.72
C GLY A 351 9.96 -2.96 19.35
N TYR A 352 9.19 -2.82 18.27
CA TYR A 352 9.69 -2.57 16.91
C TYR A 352 9.87 -1.07 16.61
N ASN A 353 10.43 -0.31 17.56
CA ASN A 353 10.57 1.14 17.44
C ASN A 353 11.49 1.54 16.27
N GLU A 354 12.60 0.84 16.10
CA GLU A 354 13.56 1.06 15.02
C GLU A 354 12.97 0.72 13.65
N VAL A 355 12.07 -0.27 13.59
CA VAL A 355 11.30 -0.58 12.36
C VAL A 355 10.40 0.59 12.02
N CYS A 356 9.69 1.15 13.00
CA CYS A 356 8.80 2.28 12.81
C CYS A 356 9.55 3.55 12.35
N GLN A 357 10.85 3.65 12.63
CA GLN A 357 11.70 4.75 12.16
C GLN A 357 12.13 4.57 10.70
N CYS A 358 12.11 3.35 10.16
CA CYS A 358 12.41 3.04 8.75
C CYS A 358 11.28 3.47 7.80
N ILE A 359 11.08 4.77 7.60
CA ILE A 359 10.00 5.32 6.77
C ILE A 359 10.46 5.54 5.32
N GLY A 360 11.71 5.98 5.13
CA GLY A 360 12.32 6.14 3.79
C GLY A 360 11.62 7.10 2.85
N LEU A 361 11.95 6.96 1.56
CA LEU A 361 11.35 7.73 0.46
C LEU A 361 10.00 7.18 -0.01
N TYR A 362 9.38 6.28 0.75
CA TYR A 362 7.94 6.12 0.65
C TYR A 362 7.36 7.48 1.07
N ALA A 363 7.21 8.35 0.08
CA ALA A 363 6.31 9.48 0.12
C ALA A 363 4.98 8.82 0.46
N SER A 364 4.67 8.79 1.75
CA SER A 364 3.32 8.49 2.16
C SER A 364 2.46 9.41 1.34
N ASN A 365 1.59 8.83 0.52
CA ASN A 365 0.50 9.59 -0.07
C ASN A 365 -0.53 10.04 1.00
N GLN A 366 -0.15 10.01 2.28
CA GLN A 366 -0.78 10.67 3.41
C GLN A 366 0.30 11.09 4.44
N VAL A 367 0.72 12.36 4.40
CA VAL A 367 1.10 13.05 5.64
C VAL A 367 -0.06 12.92 6.64
N ILE A 368 0.30 12.71 7.90
CA ILE A 368 -0.57 12.51 9.05
C ILE A 368 -1.71 13.54 9.05
N ASN A 369 -2.89 13.18 8.53
CA ASN A 369 -4.14 13.81 8.91
C ASN A 369 -4.62 13.12 10.20
N THR A 370 -3.97 13.44 11.31
CA THR A 370 -4.62 13.38 12.63
C THR A 370 -5.68 14.47 12.71
N THR A 371 -6.73 14.29 11.92
CA THR A 371 -8.12 14.68 12.20
C THR A 371 -8.94 14.12 11.05
N GLY A 372 -9.42 12.89 11.22
CA GLY A 372 -10.65 12.44 10.57
C GLY A 372 -11.82 13.24 11.13
N GLU A 373 -11.82 14.54 10.87
CA GLU A 373 -12.98 15.38 11.02
C GLU A 373 -13.22 15.97 9.64
N ASN A 374 -14.37 15.66 9.06
CA ASN A 374 -14.92 16.38 7.92
C ASN A 374 -15.31 17.80 8.37
N LYS A 375 -14.34 18.56 8.90
CA LYS A 375 -14.47 19.96 9.32
C LYS A 375 -13.35 20.78 8.72
N ARG A 376 -13.64 22.08 8.61
CA ARG A 376 -12.61 23.08 8.36
C ARG A 376 -11.72 23.25 9.58
N VAL A 377 -10.40 23.29 9.38
CA VAL A 377 -9.38 23.55 10.41
C VAL A 377 -8.56 24.79 10.06
N ASP A 378 -7.84 25.35 11.04
CA ASP A 378 -6.95 26.50 10.82
C ASP A 378 -5.95 26.21 9.67
N PRO A 379 -5.84 27.07 8.65
CA PRO A 379 -4.92 26.87 7.52
C PRO A 379 -3.48 26.63 7.94
N LYS A 380 -3.02 27.18 9.07
CA LYS A 380 -1.66 26.97 9.60
C LYS A 380 -1.37 25.52 10.00
N LYS A 381 -2.40 24.69 10.09
CA LYS A 381 -2.30 23.24 10.35
C LYS A 381 -2.38 22.40 9.07
N LEU A 382 -2.54 23.04 7.91
CA LEU A 382 -2.65 22.38 6.61
C LEU A 382 -1.36 22.55 5.82
N GLN A 383 -1.04 21.53 5.02
CA GLN A 383 -0.03 21.53 3.97
C GLN A 383 -0.68 20.95 2.72
N THR A 384 -0.11 21.20 1.55
CA THR A 384 -0.68 20.71 0.29
C THR A 384 -0.71 19.19 0.33
N SER A 385 -1.89 18.59 0.11
CA SER A 385 -2.00 17.13 0.09
C SER A 385 -1.30 16.53 -1.12
N ASP A 386 -1.01 15.22 -1.10
CA ASP A 386 -0.42 14.53 -2.25
C ASP A 386 -1.33 14.59 -3.49
N LYS A 387 -2.67 14.62 -3.30
CA LYS A 387 -3.62 14.85 -4.39
C LYS A 387 -3.48 16.26 -4.96
N GLY A 388 -3.31 17.27 -4.11
CA GLY A 388 -3.04 18.64 -4.52
C GLY A 388 -1.71 18.79 -5.26
N ILE A 389 -0.65 18.15 -4.75
CA ILE A 389 0.68 18.11 -5.39
C ILE A 389 0.58 17.50 -6.78
N GLN A 390 -0.06 16.34 -6.92
CA GLN A 390 -0.20 15.69 -8.22
C GLN A 390 -1.03 16.54 -9.18
N PHE A 391 -2.14 17.12 -8.70
CA PHE A 391 -2.97 18.02 -9.51
C PHE A 391 -2.15 19.19 -10.06
N ILE A 392 -1.34 19.86 -9.23
CA ILE A 392 -0.50 20.98 -9.69
C ILE A 392 0.53 20.49 -10.73
N LYS A 393 1.21 19.37 -10.47
CA LYS A 393 2.20 18.81 -11.41
C LYS A 393 1.61 18.51 -12.79
N ASP A 394 0.39 17.97 -12.83
CA ASP A 394 -0.30 17.66 -14.08
C ASP A 394 -0.53 18.93 -14.93
N TRP A 395 -0.81 20.07 -14.29
CA TRP A 395 -0.97 21.36 -14.97
C TRP A 395 0.35 22.01 -15.40
N GLU A 396 1.43 21.82 -14.65
CA GLU A 396 2.73 22.45 -14.96
C GLU A 396 3.52 21.69 -16.04
N SER A 397 3.33 20.36 -16.16
CA SER A 397 4.06 19.45 -17.07
C SER A 397 5.59 19.41 -16.86
N PHE A 398 6.17 18.21 -16.87
CA PHE A 398 7.63 18.05 -16.69
C PHE A 398 8.43 18.42 -17.95
N ARG A 399 9.45 19.25 -17.80
CA ARG A 399 10.49 19.50 -18.80
C ARG A 399 11.89 19.14 -18.26
N SER A 400 12.52 18.14 -18.90
CA SER A 400 13.85 17.66 -18.52
C SER A 400 14.97 18.67 -18.81
N GLU A 401 14.80 19.48 -19.84
CA GLU A 401 15.77 20.51 -20.27
C GLU A 401 15.21 21.91 -19.95
N TYR A 402 16.09 22.89 -19.76
CA TYR A 402 15.69 24.27 -19.56
C TYR A 402 15.08 24.86 -20.83
N TYR A 403 14.12 25.77 -20.68
CA TYR A 403 13.39 26.41 -21.78
C TYR A 403 13.02 27.84 -21.41
N ASN A 404 12.75 28.67 -22.42
CA ASN A 404 12.18 30.00 -22.21
C ASN A 404 10.66 29.87 -22.05
N ASP A 405 10.12 30.33 -20.92
CA ASP A 405 8.66 30.36 -20.68
C ASP A 405 7.94 31.45 -21.49
N SER A 406 6.62 31.60 -21.28
CA SER A 406 5.78 32.57 -22.01
C SER A 406 6.21 34.03 -21.81
N GLU A 407 6.87 34.33 -20.69
CA GLU A 407 7.39 35.67 -20.36
C GLU A 407 8.84 35.85 -20.83
N GLY A 408 9.44 34.80 -21.41
CA GLY A 408 10.82 34.81 -21.89
C GLY A 408 11.85 34.58 -20.78
N TYR A 409 11.44 34.00 -19.65
CA TYR A 409 12.33 33.65 -18.55
C TYR A 409 12.82 32.21 -18.65
N CYS A 410 14.04 31.95 -18.16
CA CYS A 410 14.63 30.64 -18.24
C CYS A 410 14.12 29.73 -17.11
N THR A 411 13.52 28.61 -17.48
CA THR A 411 12.73 27.74 -16.60
C THR A 411 13.05 26.26 -16.86
N ILE A 412 12.92 25.37 -15.87
CA ILE A 412 13.17 23.92 -15.98
C ILE A 412 12.20 23.11 -15.10
N GLY A 413 12.03 21.81 -15.36
CA GLY A 413 11.25 20.91 -14.52
C GLY A 413 9.75 21.22 -14.55
N TYR A 414 9.12 21.27 -13.38
CA TYR A 414 7.73 21.70 -13.18
C TYR A 414 7.67 23.22 -12.96
N GLY A 415 8.11 23.99 -13.96
CA GLY A 415 8.06 25.45 -13.93
C GLY A 415 9.05 26.13 -12.96
N HIS A 416 10.19 25.51 -12.62
CA HIS A 416 11.20 26.12 -11.75
C HIS A 416 11.98 27.21 -12.49
N LEU A 417 11.88 28.45 -12.03
CA LEU A 417 12.57 29.60 -12.61
C LEU A 417 14.07 29.56 -12.28
N ILE A 418 14.92 29.43 -13.29
CA ILE A 418 16.38 29.55 -13.18
C ILE A 418 16.79 31.02 -13.19
N GLY A 419 16.14 31.86 -14.00
CA GLY A 419 16.43 33.28 -14.04
C GLY A 419 15.49 34.10 -14.93
N THR A 420 15.37 35.40 -14.63
CA THR A 420 14.45 36.35 -15.31
C THR A 420 14.99 36.89 -16.64
N LYS A 421 15.94 36.20 -17.26
CA LYS A 421 16.45 36.47 -18.60
C LYS A 421 16.31 35.17 -19.39
N LYS A 422 16.28 35.30 -20.71
CA LYS A 422 16.28 34.12 -21.60
C LYS A 422 17.46 33.20 -21.32
N CYS A 423 17.28 31.90 -21.53
CA CYS A 423 18.30 30.88 -21.25
C CYS A 423 19.62 31.13 -21.99
N GLU A 424 19.57 31.72 -23.18
CA GLU A 424 20.77 32.06 -23.97
C GLU A 424 21.55 33.26 -23.39
N ASN A 425 20.92 34.02 -22.48
CA ASN A 425 21.45 35.25 -21.88
C ASN A 425 21.86 35.08 -20.41
N ILE A 426 21.89 33.84 -19.90
CA ILE A 426 22.34 33.52 -18.54
C ILE A 426 23.47 32.49 -18.57
N ILE A 427 24.36 32.56 -17.57
CA ILE A 427 25.34 31.49 -17.32
C ILE A 427 24.57 30.37 -16.61
N MET A 428 24.35 29.26 -17.31
CA MET A 428 23.59 28.13 -16.77
C MET A 428 24.34 27.51 -15.57
N PRO A 429 23.69 27.35 -14.40
CA PRO A 429 24.27 26.62 -13.27
C PRO A 429 24.65 25.19 -13.65
N ASP A 430 25.75 24.68 -13.10
CA ASP A 430 26.26 23.34 -13.43
C ASP A 430 25.23 22.23 -13.23
N GLU A 431 24.37 22.36 -12.22
CA GLU A 431 23.29 21.41 -11.92
C GLU A 431 22.18 21.34 -12.98
N PHE A 432 22.04 22.35 -13.84
CA PHE A 432 21.01 22.41 -14.89
C PHE A 432 21.56 22.28 -16.31
N LYS A 433 22.90 22.35 -16.49
CA LYS A 433 23.56 22.31 -17.81
C LYS A 433 23.18 21.10 -18.65
N ASN A 434 23.01 19.94 -18.01
CA ASN A 434 22.71 18.66 -18.67
C ASN A 434 21.24 18.22 -18.48
N GLY A 435 20.36 19.16 -18.13
CA GLY A 435 18.99 18.85 -17.74
C GLY A 435 18.90 18.17 -16.37
N ILE A 436 17.66 17.89 -15.94
CA ILE A 436 17.35 17.28 -14.65
C ILE A 436 16.47 16.05 -14.81
N THR A 437 16.61 15.09 -13.88
CA THR A 437 15.68 13.96 -13.79
C THR A 437 14.33 14.42 -13.25
N GLU A 438 13.28 13.63 -13.50
CA GLU A 438 11.97 13.92 -12.91
C GLU A 438 12.04 13.95 -11.38
N ALA A 439 12.84 13.09 -10.76
CA ALA A 439 13.05 13.09 -9.31
C ALA A 439 13.61 14.45 -8.83
N LYS A 440 14.61 15.01 -9.54
CA LYS A 440 15.16 16.32 -9.21
C LYS A 440 14.15 17.45 -9.48
N ALA A 441 13.33 17.34 -10.53
CA ALA A 441 12.26 18.30 -10.77
C ALA A 441 11.20 18.27 -9.65
N VAL A 442 10.90 17.11 -9.07
CA VAL A 442 10.01 16.97 -7.90
C VAL A 442 10.63 17.61 -6.66
N GLU A 443 11.95 17.51 -6.45
CA GLU A 443 12.64 18.22 -5.36
C GLU A 443 12.46 19.74 -5.48
N LEU A 444 12.81 20.30 -6.65
CA LEU A 444 12.68 21.75 -6.92
C LEU A 444 11.24 22.23 -6.80
N PHE A 445 10.28 21.41 -7.24
CA PHE A 445 8.86 21.69 -7.10
C PHE A 445 8.44 21.80 -5.63
N LYS A 446 8.85 20.84 -4.78
CA LYS A 446 8.51 20.83 -3.36
C LYS A 446 9.13 22.00 -2.59
N GLU A 447 10.35 22.40 -2.93
CA GLU A 447 10.99 23.58 -2.35
C GLU A 447 10.19 24.85 -2.65
N ARG A 448 9.75 25.01 -3.91
CA ARG A 448 8.93 26.16 -4.33
C ARG A 448 7.53 26.14 -3.70
N LEU A 449 6.92 24.96 -3.53
CA LEU A 449 5.57 24.79 -3.01
C LEU A 449 5.39 25.42 -1.62
N ILE A 450 6.43 25.38 -0.79
CA ILE A 450 6.43 25.92 0.59
C ILE A 450 6.03 27.41 0.63
N ASP A 451 6.47 28.21 -0.36
CA ASP A 451 6.17 29.64 -0.38
C ASP A 451 4.68 29.92 -0.65
N PHE A 452 4.03 29.04 -1.43
CA PHE A 452 2.60 29.16 -1.72
C PHE A 452 1.74 28.64 -0.57
N GLU A 453 2.15 27.57 0.11
CA GLU A 453 1.52 27.13 1.34
C GLU A 453 1.53 28.24 2.40
N LYS A 454 2.69 28.85 2.62
CA LYS A 454 2.83 29.98 3.55
C LYS A 454 1.97 31.17 3.16
N ALA A 455 1.80 31.43 1.87
CA ALA A 455 0.92 32.50 1.39
C ALA A 455 -0.54 32.24 1.76
N VAL A 456 -1.07 31.04 1.51
CA VAL A 456 -2.44 30.68 1.93
C VAL A 456 -2.58 30.77 3.46
N GLN A 457 -1.62 30.24 4.21
CA GLN A 457 -1.59 30.27 5.68
C GLN A 457 -1.53 31.69 6.27
N ARG A 458 -0.93 32.63 5.54
CA ARG A 458 -0.83 34.04 5.90
C ARG A 458 -2.11 34.81 5.57
N ASP A 459 -2.66 34.58 4.38
CA ASP A 459 -3.70 35.44 3.81
C ASP A 459 -5.13 34.99 4.10
N ILE A 460 -5.34 33.68 4.34
CA ILE A 460 -6.64 33.14 4.73
C ILE A 460 -6.69 32.93 6.24
N THR A 461 -7.58 33.66 6.91
CA THR A 461 -7.67 33.74 8.38
C THR A 461 -8.83 32.93 8.95
N VAL A 462 -9.63 32.28 8.09
CA VAL A 462 -10.70 31.37 8.51
C VAL A 462 -10.28 29.93 8.28
N ASN A 463 -10.93 29.01 9.00
CA ASN A 463 -10.69 27.60 8.81
C ASN A 463 -11.01 27.16 7.37
N LEU A 464 -10.25 26.20 6.84
CA LEU A 464 -10.42 25.55 5.54
C LEU A 464 -10.47 24.02 5.65
N TYR A 465 -11.14 23.36 4.72
CA TYR A 465 -10.92 21.95 4.44
C TYR A 465 -9.58 21.75 3.72
N GLN A 466 -9.03 20.53 3.77
CA GLN A 466 -7.81 20.19 3.03
C GLN A 466 -7.92 20.49 1.53
N TYR A 467 -9.05 20.14 0.90
CA TYR A 467 -9.26 20.38 -0.54
C TYR A 467 -9.47 21.86 -0.90
N GLU A 468 -9.97 22.68 0.03
CA GLU A 468 -10.06 24.12 -0.14
C GLU A 468 -8.66 24.76 -0.08
N PHE A 469 -7.81 24.27 0.84
CA PHE A 469 -6.42 24.67 0.94
C PHE A 469 -5.63 24.30 -0.31
N ASP A 470 -5.74 23.05 -0.78
CA ASP A 470 -5.04 22.54 -1.96
C ASP A 470 -5.39 23.35 -3.22
N ALA A 471 -6.67 23.68 -3.42
CA ALA A 471 -7.12 24.49 -4.54
C ALA A 471 -6.55 25.92 -4.51
N LEU A 472 -6.47 26.54 -3.32
CA LEU A 472 -5.85 27.87 -3.17
C LEU A 472 -4.35 27.84 -3.39
N VAL A 473 -3.65 26.79 -2.93
CA VAL A 473 -2.23 26.60 -3.22
C VAL A 473 -2.01 26.43 -4.73
N SER A 474 -2.86 25.65 -5.42
CA SER A 474 -2.79 25.48 -6.87
C SER A 474 -2.98 26.78 -7.65
N LEU A 475 -3.95 27.60 -7.24
CA LEU A 475 -4.18 28.94 -7.78
C LEU A 475 -2.93 29.82 -7.59
N LEU A 476 -2.42 29.90 -6.36
CA LEU A 476 -1.26 30.73 -6.03
C LEU A 476 0.02 30.26 -6.72
N PHE A 477 0.19 28.96 -6.94
CA PHE A 477 1.32 28.42 -7.69
C PHE A 477 1.37 29.01 -9.11
N ASN A 478 0.19 29.18 -9.72
CA ASN A 478 0.05 29.78 -11.05
C ASN A 478 0.14 31.31 -11.06
N THR A 479 -0.43 31.98 -10.06
CA THR A 479 -0.59 33.45 -10.07
C THR A 479 0.47 34.21 -9.26
N GLY A 480 1.25 33.51 -8.44
CA GLY A 480 2.23 34.08 -7.52
C GLY A 480 1.71 34.25 -6.08
N SER A 481 2.62 34.17 -5.10
CA SER A 481 2.34 34.12 -3.65
C SER A 481 1.76 35.42 -3.05
N GLN A 482 1.71 36.50 -3.82
CA GLN A 482 1.11 37.78 -3.40
C GLN A 482 -0.27 38.01 -4.03
N PHE A 483 -0.71 37.14 -4.94
CA PHE A 483 -1.90 37.37 -5.76
C PHE A 483 -3.16 37.67 -4.93
N LEU A 484 -3.39 36.99 -3.81
CA LEU A 484 -4.56 37.28 -2.96
C LEU A 484 -4.59 38.71 -2.38
N ASN A 485 -3.43 39.35 -2.25
CA ASN A 485 -3.27 40.69 -1.69
C ASN A 485 -3.20 41.80 -2.74
N VAL A 486 -2.71 41.50 -3.95
CA VAL A 486 -2.45 42.50 -5.00
C VAL A 486 -3.15 42.22 -6.32
N GLY A 487 -3.81 41.08 -6.48
CA GLY A 487 -4.47 40.67 -7.72
C GLY A 487 -5.89 41.23 -7.91
N GLY A 488 -6.37 42.05 -6.97
CA GLY A 488 -7.67 42.72 -7.05
C GLY A 488 -7.61 44.07 -7.78
N ILE A 489 -8.73 44.78 -7.78
CA ILE A 489 -8.85 46.12 -8.37
C ILE A 489 -7.88 47.08 -7.66
N ASN A 490 -7.14 47.88 -8.45
CA ASN A 490 -6.14 48.86 -7.98
C ASN A 490 -5.02 48.24 -7.12
N ASP A 491 -4.49 47.09 -7.55
CA ASP A 491 -3.43 46.34 -6.84
C ASP A 491 -3.79 45.99 -5.39
N GLY A 492 -5.09 45.83 -5.12
CA GLY A 492 -5.63 45.54 -3.79
C GLY A 492 -6.02 44.07 -3.60
N GLU A 493 -6.60 43.77 -2.44
CA GLU A 493 -7.02 42.40 -2.09
C GLU A 493 -8.09 41.85 -3.05
N THR A 494 -7.93 40.58 -3.43
CA THR A 494 -8.87 39.88 -4.32
C THR A 494 -10.22 39.66 -3.66
N LYS A 495 -11.28 39.58 -4.48
CA LYS A 495 -12.61 39.15 -3.99
C LYS A 495 -12.59 37.72 -3.46
N ILE A 496 -11.75 36.85 -4.02
CA ILE A 496 -11.49 35.48 -3.52
C ILE A 496 -11.12 35.54 -2.03
N LYS A 497 -10.08 36.31 -1.68
CA LYS A 497 -9.63 36.48 -0.29
C LYS A 497 -10.74 37.05 0.59
N LYS A 498 -11.38 38.14 0.15
CA LYS A 498 -12.42 38.85 0.92
C LYS A 498 -13.60 37.93 1.25
N TYR A 499 -14.14 37.23 0.26
CA TYR A 499 -15.26 36.32 0.49
C TYR A 499 -14.88 35.12 1.35
N ILE A 500 -13.74 34.47 1.11
CA ILE A 500 -13.31 33.33 1.93
C ILE A 500 -13.12 33.76 3.39
N ASN A 501 -12.43 34.88 3.65
CA ASN A 501 -12.24 35.37 5.03
C ASN A 501 -13.54 35.84 5.70
N ASN A 502 -14.58 36.19 4.93
CA ASN A 502 -15.94 36.43 5.43
C ASN A 502 -16.77 35.13 5.57
N LYS A 503 -16.15 33.95 5.39
CA LYS A 503 -16.79 32.62 5.41
C LYS A 503 -17.80 32.38 4.28
N GLU A 504 -17.73 33.17 3.21
CA GLU A 504 -18.51 33.00 1.98
C GLU A 504 -17.75 32.12 0.97
N TYR A 505 -17.43 30.89 1.38
CA TYR A 505 -16.52 29.99 0.66
C TYR A 505 -16.93 29.72 -0.80
N THR A 506 -18.22 29.48 -1.06
CA THR A 506 -18.71 29.22 -2.42
C THR A 506 -18.58 30.46 -3.32
N ASN A 507 -18.81 31.66 -2.77
CA ASN A 507 -18.65 32.92 -3.50
C ASN A 507 -17.17 33.17 -3.79
N GLY A 508 -16.30 32.99 -2.80
CA GLY A 508 -14.85 33.10 -2.98
C GLY A 508 -14.29 32.13 -4.02
N ALA A 509 -14.78 30.89 -4.04
CA ALA A 509 -14.42 29.92 -5.07
C ALA A 509 -14.92 30.35 -6.47
N ASN A 510 -16.15 30.86 -6.59
CA ASN A 510 -16.67 31.35 -7.88
C ASN A 510 -15.75 32.42 -8.50
N GLU A 511 -15.23 33.35 -7.70
CA GLU A 511 -14.36 34.43 -8.19
C GLU A 511 -13.04 33.92 -8.81
N MET A 512 -12.66 32.65 -8.61
CA MET A 512 -11.50 32.05 -9.30
C MET A 512 -11.72 31.99 -10.82
N SER A 513 -12.96 31.99 -11.31
CA SER A 513 -13.28 31.97 -12.74
C SER A 513 -12.83 33.23 -13.47
N ASP A 514 -12.63 34.33 -12.74
CA ASP A 514 -12.25 35.62 -13.33
C ASP A 514 -10.72 35.73 -13.54
N VAL A 515 -9.96 34.73 -13.08
CA VAL A 515 -8.49 34.71 -13.12
C VAL A 515 -8.00 33.93 -14.35
N THR A 516 -8.20 34.50 -15.54
CA THR A 516 -8.03 33.79 -16.84
C THR A 516 -6.95 34.33 -17.79
N ASN A 517 -6.11 35.28 -17.35
CA ASN A 517 -5.06 35.93 -18.16
C ASN A 517 -5.52 36.25 -19.60
N GLY A 518 -6.65 36.95 -19.73
CA GLY A 518 -7.22 37.31 -21.04
C GLY A 518 -8.07 36.23 -21.73
N GLY A 519 -8.54 35.20 -21.00
CA GLY A 519 -9.48 34.20 -21.51
C GLY A 519 -8.82 33.05 -22.28
N THR A 520 -7.58 32.69 -21.93
CA THR A 520 -6.95 31.53 -22.58
C THR A 520 -7.65 30.24 -22.14
N ARG A 521 -8.04 29.41 -23.13
CA ARG A 521 -8.82 28.19 -22.90
C ARG A 521 -8.19 27.22 -21.89
N GLY A 522 -6.85 27.15 -21.85
CA GLY A 522 -6.13 26.30 -20.89
C GLY A 522 -6.28 26.79 -19.44
N ILE A 523 -6.17 28.11 -19.21
CA ILE A 523 -6.33 28.69 -17.88
C ILE A 523 -7.79 28.62 -17.43
N GLU A 524 -8.76 28.85 -18.32
CA GLU A 524 -10.18 28.67 -18.01
C GLU A 524 -10.50 27.25 -17.51
N LYS A 525 -9.98 26.23 -18.20
CA LYS A 525 -10.09 24.83 -17.73
C LYS A 525 -9.44 24.61 -16.37
N ARG A 526 -8.23 25.15 -16.16
CA ARG A 526 -7.51 25.04 -14.88
C ARG A 526 -8.30 25.67 -13.74
N ARG A 527 -8.83 26.88 -13.93
CA ARG A 527 -9.69 27.55 -12.94
C ARG A 527 -10.93 26.73 -12.63
N GLN A 528 -11.59 26.18 -13.65
CA GLN A 528 -12.78 25.34 -13.43
C GLN A 528 -12.46 24.06 -12.63
N ALA A 529 -11.30 23.46 -12.88
CA ALA A 529 -10.82 22.30 -12.14
C ALA A 529 -10.48 22.65 -10.68
N GLU A 530 -9.78 23.77 -10.43
CA GLU A 530 -9.49 24.28 -9.09
C GLU A 530 -10.77 24.62 -8.32
N ILE A 531 -11.77 25.22 -8.97
CA ILE A 531 -13.10 25.48 -8.39
C ILE A 531 -13.79 24.16 -8.00
N ASN A 532 -13.70 23.15 -8.86
CA ASN A 532 -14.29 21.84 -8.60
C ASN A 532 -13.59 21.12 -7.43
N MET A 533 -12.27 21.25 -7.33
CA MET A 533 -11.51 20.80 -6.17
C MET A 533 -11.97 21.51 -4.90
N PHE A 534 -12.05 22.85 -4.93
CA PHE A 534 -12.42 23.67 -3.78
C PHE A 534 -13.86 23.39 -3.31
N LYS A 535 -14.81 23.16 -4.22
CA LYS A 535 -16.23 23.00 -3.84
C LYS A 535 -16.65 21.56 -3.58
N ASN A 536 -16.09 20.63 -4.35
CA ASN A 536 -16.60 19.27 -4.44
C ASN A 536 -15.55 18.21 -4.06
N ASN A 537 -14.33 18.60 -3.70
CA ASN A 537 -13.23 17.68 -3.40
C ASN A 537 -12.90 16.74 -4.58
N ILE A 538 -13.01 17.25 -5.81
CA ILE A 538 -12.73 16.52 -7.06
C ILE A 538 -11.45 17.06 -7.69
N TYR A 539 -10.43 16.20 -7.81
CA TYR A 539 -9.11 16.53 -8.37
C TYR A 539 -9.04 16.07 -9.83
N ASP A 540 -9.75 16.75 -10.72
CA ASP A 540 -9.70 16.47 -12.16
C ASP A 540 -8.70 17.39 -12.86
N SER A 541 -7.55 16.84 -13.25
CA SER A 541 -6.47 17.55 -13.93
C SER A 541 -6.39 17.24 -15.43
N THR A 542 -7.45 16.68 -16.04
CA THR A 542 -7.45 16.38 -17.48
C THR A 542 -7.58 17.66 -18.33
N HIS A 543 -6.65 17.90 -19.26
CA HIS A 543 -6.63 19.15 -20.06
C HIS A 543 -6.31 19.00 -21.55
#